data_AF-A0A349A6C1-F1
#
_entry.id   AF-A0A349A6C1-F1
#
_cell.length_a   1.000
_cell.length_b   1.000
_cell.length_c   1.000
_cell.angle_alpha   90.00
_cell.angle_beta   90.00
_cell.angle_gamma   90.00
#
_symmetry.space_group_name_H-M   'P 1'
#
loop_
_entity.id
_entity.type
_entity.pdbx_description
1 polymer ?
#
loop_
_entity_poly.entity_id
_entity_poly.type
_entity_poly.pdbx_seq_one_letter_code
_entity_poly.pdbx_strand_id
1 'polypeptide(L)'
;WEDFKAEGRILDERAPERFGAICRAVRPEDLATIAYTSGTTGPPKGAMITHANLYHTVLNATQMHHYEESDFGLAFLPLTHMLQRMTVYAAMHLGIVGAYAESIDRLVDNFRELKPTVQVSVPQIFERVYNRIQQMLAGGSPLKGRIFLAAAGLPDRPSPPPSAGRGPHRVGERRPGPPRAHPPVSDPAPGLHGGGRGTDPDPEDPPPGNLPAL
;
A
#
# COMPACT_ATOMS: atom_id res chain seq x y z
N TRP A 1 24.07 -15.65 2.71
CA TRP A 1 23.78 -14.62 1.68
C TRP A 1 24.64 -14.80 0.44
N GLU A 2 25.95 -14.97 0.57
CA GLU A 2 26.84 -15.19 -0.59
C GLU A 2 26.49 -16.45 -1.39
N ASP A 3 26.18 -17.57 -0.74
CA ASP A 3 25.82 -18.82 -1.42
C ASP A 3 24.56 -18.67 -2.28
N PHE A 4 23.53 -18.01 -1.74
CA PHE A 4 22.30 -17.69 -2.46
C PHE A 4 22.56 -16.83 -3.71
N LYS A 5 23.43 -15.82 -3.60
CA LYS A 5 23.85 -15.00 -4.74
C LYS A 5 24.65 -15.81 -5.76
N ALA A 6 25.52 -16.72 -5.30
CA ALA A 6 26.30 -17.59 -6.17
C ALA A 6 25.40 -18.55 -6.96
N GLU A 7 24.39 -19.13 -6.31
CA GLU A 7 23.37 -19.95 -6.96
C GLU A 7 22.59 -19.15 -8.02
N GLY A 8 22.20 -17.91 -7.70
CA GLY A 8 21.56 -17.00 -8.65
C GLY A 8 22.42 -16.75 -9.90
N ARG A 9 23.73 -16.50 -9.73
CA ARG A 9 24.66 -16.33 -10.86
C ARG A 9 24.76 -17.58 -11.72
N ILE A 10 24.89 -18.74 -11.11
CA ILE A 10 24.96 -20.02 -11.85
C ILE A 10 23.68 -20.25 -12.66
N LEU A 11 22.51 -19.93 -12.10
CA LEU A 11 21.24 -20.06 -12.80
C LEU A 11 21.13 -19.07 -13.97
N ASP A 12 21.58 -17.83 -13.78
CA ASP A 12 21.58 -16.79 -14.80
C ASP A 12 22.52 -17.15 -15.96
N GLU A 13 23.73 -17.64 -15.66
CA GLU A 13 24.68 -18.13 -16.67
C GLU A 13 24.13 -19.32 -17.48
N ARG A 14 23.40 -20.24 -16.83
CA ARG A 14 22.80 -21.41 -17.48
C ARG A 14 21.58 -21.07 -18.33
N ALA A 15 20.85 -20.03 -17.98
CA ALA A 15 19.61 -19.65 -18.65
C ALA A 15 19.41 -18.12 -18.62
N PRO A 16 20.21 -17.34 -19.36
CA PRO A 16 20.24 -15.88 -19.27
C PRO A 16 18.90 -15.23 -19.65
N GLU A 17 18.13 -15.86 -20.53
CA GLU A 17 16.80 -15.39 -20.94
C GLU A 17 15.69 -15.73 -19.95
N ARG A 18 15.96 -16.56 -18.93
CA ARG A 18 14.94 -17.08 -18.02
C ARG A 18 14.20 -15.96 -17.29
N PHE A 19 14.94 -14.98 -16.76
CA PHE A 19 14.32 -13.86 -16.05
C PHE A 19 13.38 -13.08 -16.97
N GLY A 20 13.86 -12.69 -18.15
CA GLY A 20 13.05 -11.98 -19.14
C GLY A 20 11.83 -12.79 -19.60
N ALA A 21 11.99 -14.10 -19.79
CA ALA A 21 10.89 -14.99 -20.14
C ALA A 21 9.82 -15.07 -19.03
N ILE A 22 10.23 -15.18 -17.77
CA ILE A 22 9.31 -15.16 -16.63
C ILE A 22 8.57 -13.83 -16.58
N CYS A 23 9.28 -12.69 -16.69
CA CYS A 23 8.64 -11.37 -16.69
C CYS A 23 7.60 -11.21 -17.81
N ARG A 24 7.90 -11.72 -19.01
CA ARG A 24 6.97 -11.67 -20.16
C ARG A 24 5.78 -12.62 -20.02
N ALA A 25 5.91 -13.68 -19.23
CA ALA A 25 4.85 -14.67 -19.02
C ALA A 25 3.82 -14.23 -17.97
N VAL A 26 4.16 -13.27 -17.09
CA VAL A 26 3.25 -12.75 -16.05
C VAL A 26 2.04 -12.07 -16.70
N ARG A 27 0.85 -12.49 -16.26
CA ARG A 27 -0.44 -11.93 -16.67
C ARG A 27 -1.00 -11.01 -15.58
N PRO A 28 -1.83 -10.01 -15.92
CA PRO A 28 -2.44 -9.14 -14.92
C PRO A 28 -3.27 -9.90 -13.87
N GLU A 29 -3.88 -11.02 -14.25
CA GLU A 29 -4.72 -11.85 -13.37
C GLU A 29 -3.91 -12.73 -12.43
N ASP A 30 -2.60 -12.89 -12.66
CA ASP A 30 -1.74 -13.70 -11.82
C ASP A 30 -1.63 -13.10 -10.42
N LEU A 31 -1.49 -13.98 -9.44
CA LEU A 31 -1.32 -13.61 -8.04
C LEU A 31 0.03 -12.91 -7.83
N ALA A 32 0.00 -11.63 -7.45
CA ALA A 32 1.21 -10.88 -7.13
C ALA A 32 1.63 -11.07 -5.66
N THR A 33 0.66 -11.11 -4.75
CA THR A 33 0.93 -11.31 -3.32
C THR A 33 -0.30 -11.78 -2.54
N ILE A 34 -0.04 -12.38 -1.38
CA ILE A 34 -1.05 -12.61 -0.34
C ILE A 34 -0.79 -11.65 0.83
N ALA A 35 -1.81 -10.89 1.24
CA ALA A 35 -1.73 -9.98 2.39
C ALA A 35 -2.47 -10.59 3.58
N TYR A 36 -1.75 -10.95 4.64
CA TYR A 36 -2.35 -11.53 5.84
C TYR A 36 -2.83 -10.46 6.82
N THR A 37 -3.99 -10.72 7.43
CA THR A 37 -4.56 -9.87 8.48
C THR A 37 -4.93 -10.74 9.68
N SER A 38 -4.75 -10.22 10.89
CA SER A 38 -4.91 -11.01 12.13
C SER A 38 -6.33 -11.53 12.35
N GLY A 39 -7.36 -10.89 11.79
CA GLY A 39 -8.76 -11.25 12.01
C GLY A 39 -9.20 -11.05 13.47
N THR A 40 -10.46 -10.72 13.70
CA THR A 40 -10.97 -10.50 15.07
C THR A 40 -11.60 -11.74 15.70
N THR A 41 -11.85 -12.81 14.92
CA THR A 41 -12.68 -13.94 15.34
C THR A 41 -12.17 -15.31 14.86
N GLY A 42 -10.92 -15.43 14.42
CA GLY A 42 -10.39 -16.70 13.91
C GLY A 42 -8.95 -16.63 13.39
N PRO A 43 -8.47 -17.68 12.70
CA PRO A 43 -7.13 -17.71 12.12
C PRO A 43 -6.92 -16.57 11.11
N PRO A 44 -5.66 -16.11 10.90
CA PRO A 44 -5.35 -15.03 9.97
C PRO A 44 -5.90 -15.30 8.57
N LYS A 45 -6.48 -14.27 7.95
CA LYS A 45 -7.03 -14.34 6.59
C LYS A 45 -6.03 -13.75 5.61
N GLY A 46 -5.72 -14.48 4.55
CA GLY A 46 -4.90 -14.03 3.43
C GLY A 46 -5.76 -13.45 2.31
N ALA A 47 -5.60 -12.17 2.01
CA ALA A 47 -6.19 -11.55 0.84
C ALA A 47 -5.29 -11.82 -0.38
N MET A 48 -5.83 -12.51 -1.38
CA MET A 48 -5.16 -12.75 -2.66
C MET A 48 -5.23 -11.48 -3.52
N ILE A 49 -4.08 -10.92 -3.88
CA ILE A 49 -3.98 -9.67 -4.64
C ILE A 49 -3.29 -9.96 -5.97
N THR A 50 -3.99 -9.72 -7.07
CA THR A 50 -3.44 -9.89 -8.42
C THR A 50 -2.56 -8.72 -8.84
N HIS A 51 -1.76 -8.91 -9.89
CA HIS A 51 -0.99 -7.82 -10.50
C HIS A 51 -1.88 -6.64 -10.94
N ALA A 52 -3.03 -6.92 -11.57
CA ALA A 52 -3.98 -5.91 -12.01
C ALA A 52 -4.56 -5.10 -10.83
N ASN A 53 -4.96 -5.76 -9.74
CA ASN A 53 -5.50 -5.06 -8.57
C ASN A 53 -4.47 -4.14 -7.93
N LEU A 54 -3.23 -4.64 -7.81
CA LEU A 54 -2.13 -3.88 -7.22
C LEU A 54 -1.76 -2.68 -8.09
N TYR A 55 -1.59 -2.88 -9.40
CA TYR A 55 -1.24 -1.82 -10.34
C TYR A 55 -2.33 -0.76 -10.46
N HIS A 56 -3.61 -1.15 -10.50
CA HIS A 56 -4.73 -0.21 -10.48
C HIS A 56 -4.72 0.66 -9.21
N THR A 57 -4.37 0.09 -8.05
CA THR A 57 -4.24 0.86 -6.81
C THR A 57 -3.09 1.86 -6.89
N VAL A 58 -1.96 1.47 -7.47
CA VAL A 58 -0.80 2.35 -7.68
C VAL A 58 -1.18 3.52 -8.58
N LEU A 59 -1.79 3.27 -9.75
CA LEU A 59 -2.20 4.31 -10.68
C LEU A 59 -3.15 5.33 -10.04
N ASN A 60 -4.12 4.86 -9.26
CA ASN A 60 -5.04 5.76 -8.56
C ASN A 60 -4.32 6.57 -7.47
N ALA A 61 -3.38 5.96 -6.76
CA ALA A 61 -2.61 6.65 -5.72
C ALA A 61 -1.76 7.78 -6.29
N THR A 62 -1.12 7.56 -7.44
CA THR A 62 -0.28 8.56 -8.11
C THR A 62 -1.08 9.71 -8.70
N GLN A 63 -2.41 9.59 -8.80
CA GLN A 63 -3.30 10.67 -9.24
C GLN A 63 -3.90 11.50 -8.10
N MET A 64 -3.77 11.08 -6.84
CA MET A 64 -4.38 11.78 -5.71
C MET A 64 -3.62 13.03 -5.28
N HIS A 65 -2.33 13.12 -5.59
CA HIS A 65 -1.46 14.24 -5.22
C HIS A 65 -0.60 14.63 -6.42
N HIS A 66 -0.09 15.85 -6.41
CA HIS A 66 0.96 16.24 -7.35
C HIS A 66 2.29 15.68 -6.84
N TYR A 67 2.91 14.84 -7.66
CA TYR A 67 4.22 14.26 -7.42
C TYR A 67 5.20 14.77 -8.48
N GLU A 68 6.44 15.00 -8.09
CA GLU A 68 7.52 15.41 -8.98
C GLU A 68 8.64 14.36 -8.98
N GLU A 69 9.40 14.23 -10.08
CA GLU A 69 10.55 13.32 -10.13
C GLU A 69 11.64 13.69 -9.11
N SER A 70 11.68 14.96 -8.68
CA SER A 70 12.55 15.46 -7.61
C SER A 70 12.09 15.12 -6.20
N ASP A 71 10.92 14.48 -6.06
CA ASP A 71 10.45 14.06 -4.74
C ASP A 71 11.37 13.01 -4.11
N PHE A 72 11.37 13.01 -2.78
CA PHE A 72 12.07 12.05 -1.97
C PHE A 72 11.15 11.46 -0.90
N GLY A 73 11.01 10.13 -0.90
CA GLY A 73 10.16 9.39 0.05
C GLY A 73 10.95 8.70 1.17
N LEU A 74 10.31 8.53 2.33
CA LEU A 74 10.84 7.71 3.43
C LEU A 74 9.90 6.53 3.74
N ALA A 75 10.45 5.31 3.68
CA ALA A 75 9.75 4.08 4.02
C ALA A 75 10.06 3.66 5.45
N PHE A 76 9.06 3.65 6.33
CA PHE A 76 9.24 3.34 7.76
C PHE A 76 8.21 2.35 8.32
N LEU A 77 7.16 2.05 7.56
CA LEU A 77 6.22 0.99 7.92
C LEU A 77 6.75 -0.36 7.41
N PRO A 78 6.39 -1.49 8.05
CA PRO A 78 6.75 -2.80 7.51
C PRO A 78 6.17 -3.04 6.11
N LEU A 79 6.95 -3.61 5.19
CA LEU A 79 6.50 -3.98 3.84
C LEU A 79 5.43 -5.08 3.83
N THR A 80 5.18 -5.74 4.97
CA THR A 80 4.05 -6.64 5.16
C THR A 80 2.70 -5.89 5.13
N HIS A 81 2.69 -4.60 5.48
CA HIS A 81 1.52 -3.75 5.36
C HIS A 81 1.35 -3.22 3.94
N MET A 82 0.13 -3.36 3.41
CA MET A 82 -0.18 -2.94 2.05
C MET A 82 0.06 -1.44 1.81
N LEU A 83 -0.11 -0.59 2.83
CA LEU A 83 0.13 0.85 2.70
C LEU A 83 1.57 1.16 2.29
N GLN A 84 2.57 0.67 3.04
CA GLN A 84 3.97 0.93 2.70
C GLN A 84 4.35 0.31 1.36
N ARG A 85 3.84 -0.89 1.10
CA ARG A 85 4.15 -1.59 -0.13
C ARG A 85 3.63 -0.82 -1.33
N MET A 86 2.41 -0.31 -1.24
CA MET A 86 1.80 0.53 -2.28
C MET A 86 2.60 1.82 -2.49
N THR A 87 3.05 2.49 -1.43
CA THR A 87 3.84 3.73 -1.59
C THR A 87 5.20 3.48 -2.22
N VAL A 88 5.84 2.34 -1.95
CA VAL A 88 7.08 1.93 -2.62
C VAL A 88 6.82 1.65 -4.11
N TYR A 89 5.73 0.95 -4.45
CA TYR A 89 5.38 0.71 -5.86
C TYR A 89 4.99 1.99 -6.59
N ALA A 90 4.31 2.93 -5.93
CA ALA A 90 4.02 4.25 -6.48
C ALA A 90 5.31 5.04 -6.74
N ALA A 91 6.26 5.01 -5.81
CA ALA A 91 7.56 5.64 -6.01
C ALA A 91 8.32 5.01 -7.20
N MET A 92 8.32 3.68 -7.32
CA MET A 92 8.90 2.97 -8.48
C MET A 92 8.20 3.33 -9.80
N HIS A 93 6.87 3.46 -9.80
CA HIS A 93 6.10 3.84 -10.97
C HIS A 93 6.42 5.28 -11.44
N LEU A 94 6.65 6.19 -10.49
CA LEU A 94 6.94 7.60 -10.76
C LEU A 94 8.43 7.92 -10.91
N GLY A 95 9.33 6.97 -10.67
CA GLY A 95 10.77 7.22 -10.65
C GLY A 95 11.27 7.98 -9.41
N ILE A 96 10.47 8.07 -8.35
CA ILE A 96 10.82 8.75 -7.10
C ILE A 96 11.83 7.92 -6.31
N VAL A 97 12.90 8.58 -5.86
CA VAL A 97 13.92 7.97 -5.00
C VAL A 97 13.48 8.05 -3.55
N GLY A 98 13.89 7.07 -2.75
CA GLY A 98 13.62 7.09 -1.31
C GLY A 98 14.60 6.27 -0.50
N ALA A 99 14.42 6.33 0.81
CA ALA A 99 15.21 5.59 1.79
C ALA A 99 14.31 4.78 2.73
N TYR A 100 14.92 3.81 3.42
CA TYR A 100 14.28 3.14 4.55
C TYR A 100 14.71 3.82 5.85
N ALA A 101 13.74 4.12 6.72
CA ALA A 101 14.04 4.53 8.08
C ALA A 101 14.69 3.37 8.84
N GLU A 102 15.66 3.69 9.70
CA GLU A 102 16.36 2.69 10.51
C GLU A 102 15.40 1.99 11.49
N SER A 103 14.50 2.77 12.07
CA SER A 103 13.43 2.29 12.93
C SER A 103 12.36 3.37 13.11
N ILE A 104 11.22 2.97 13.67
CA ILE A 104 10.17 3.91 14.02
C ILE A 104 10.61 4.93 15.08
N ASP A 105 11.56 4.56 15.95
CA ASP A 105 12.06 5.42 17.02
C ASP A 105 13.03 6.48 16.50
N ARG A 106 13.75 6.18 15.41
CA ARG A 106 14.66 7.09 14.70
C ARG A 106 13.96 7.99 13.69
N LEU A 107 12.65 7.82 13.51
CA LEU A 107 11.90 8.49 12.45
C LEU A 107 12.10 10.01 12.43
N VAL A 108 12.03 10.68 13.58
CA VAL A 108 12.23 12.15 13.66
C VAL A 108 13.65 12.55 13.27
N ASP A 109 14.65 11.76 13.62
CA ASP A 109 16.04 12.02 13.26
C ASP A 109 16.24 11.77 11.74
N ASN A 110 15.67 10.69 11.19
CA ASN A 110 15.68 10.43 9.75
C ASN A 110 14.96 11.53 8.96
N PHE A 111 13.84 12.08 9.45
CA PHE A 111 13.17 13.23 8.82
C PHE A 111 14.07 14.47 8.78
N ARG A 112 14.87 14.71 9.83
CA ARG A 112 15.79 15.86 9.89
C ARG A 112 16.96 15.71 8.95
N GLU A 113 17.51 14.51 8.86
CA GLU A 113 18.66 14.18 8.02
C GLU A 113 18.27 14.15 6.54
N LEU A 114 17.27 13.34 6.21
CA LEU A 114 16.92 13.00 4.83
C LEU A 114 15.92 13.97 4.20
N LYS A 115 15.17 14.72 5.02
CA LYS A 115 14.20 15.75 4.60
C LYS A 115 13.28 15.26 3.46
N PRO A 116 12.53 14.16 3.65
CA PRO A 116 11.61 13.68 2.63
C PRO A 116 10.59 14.77 2.27
N THR A 117 10.35 14.93 0.98
CA THR A 117 9.43 15.93 0.43
C THR A 117 8.00 15.41 0.37
N VAL A 118 7.85 14.09 0.26
CA VAL A 118 6.55 13.44 0.18
C VAL A 118 6.45 12.29 1.17
N GLN A 119 5.36 12.27 1.94
CA GLN A 119 5.11 11.22 2.91
C GLN A 119 3.65 10.83 2.99
N VAL A 120 3.39 9.55 2.74
CA VAL A 120 2.13 8.89 3.11
C VAL A 120 2.35 8.19 4.45
N SER A 121 1.42 8.39 5.38
CA SER A 121 1.54 7.91 6.76
C SER A 121 0.17 7.67 7.39
N VAL A 122 0.17 7.05 8.58
CA VAL A 122 -1.05 6.79 9.36
C VAL A 122 -1.17 7.77 10.53
N PRO A 123 -2.39 8.08 11.02
CA PRO A 123 -2.61 9.08 12.07
C PRO A 123 -1.70 8.94 13.29
N GLN A 124 -1.51 7.71 13.77
CA GLN A 124 -0.69 7.41 14.94
C GLN A 124 0.77 7.86 14.80
N ILE A 125 1.30 7.94 13.58
CA ILE A 125 2.67 8.38 13.33
C ILE A 125 2.77 9.89 13.49
N PHE A 126 1.80 10.64 12.97
CA PHE A 126 1.73 12.09 13.16
C PHE A 126 1.62 12.45 14.65
N GLU A 127 0.80 11.71 15.40
CA GLU A 127 0.69 11.85 16.86
C GLU A 127 2.01 11.60 17.58
N ARG A 128 2.75 10.55 17.21
CA ARG A 128 4.07 10.24 17.78
C ARG A 128 5.09 11.33 17.49
N VAL A 129 5.19 11.78 16.24
CA VAL A 129 6.11 12.86 15.85
C VAL A 129 5.77 14.13 16.61
N TYR A 130 4.49 14.49 16.71
CA TYR A 130 4.03 15.63 17.47
C TYR A 130 4.41 15.55 18.95
N ASN A 131 4.14 14.41 19.61
CA ASN A 131 4.49 14.21 21.02
C ASN A 131 6.01 14.28 21.24
N ARG A 132 6.81 13.75 20.31
CA ARG A 132 8.27 13.82 20.38
C ARG A 132 8.76 15.27 20.27
N ILE A 133 8.20 16.03 19.34
CA ILE A 133 8.49 17.47 19.20
C ILE A 133 8.15 18.19 20.52
N GLN A 134 6.96 17.95 21.09
CA GLN A 134 6.54 18.59 22.34
C GLN A 134 7.47 18.25 23.52
N GLN A 135 7.93 17.00 23.64
CA GLN A 135 8.92 16.62 24.66
C GLN A 135 10.25 17.37 24.48
N MET A 136 10.71 17.54 23.24
CA MET A 136 11.94 18.29 22.95
C MET A 136 11.80 19.78 23.30
N LEU A 137 10.62 20.38 23.08
CA LEU A 137 10.35 21.76 23.45
C LEU A 137 10.27 21.94 24.97
N ALA A 138 9.61 21.01 25.67
CA ALA A 138 9.48 21.04 27.13
C ALA A 138 10.83 20.88 27.86
N GLY A 139 11.77 20.11 27.29
CA GLY A 139 13.13 19.98 27.81
C GLY A 139 14.07 21.13 27.41
N GLY A 140 13.62 22.07 26.56
CA GLY A 140 14.40 23.19 26.05
C GLY A 140 14.15 24.51 26.78
N SER A 141 14.88 25.56 26.37
CA SER A 141 14.61 26.92 26.86
C SER A 141 13.20 27.38 26.41
N PRO A 142 12.38 27.98 27.29
CA PRO A 142 11.05 28.48 26.94
C PRO A 142 11.03 29.44 25.74
N LEU A 143 12.14 30.18 25.54
CA LEU A 143 12.28 31.08 24.39
C LEU A 143 12.39 30.31 23.06
N LYS A 144 13.14 29.20 23.03
CA LYS A 144 13.23 28.32 21.85
C LYS A 144 11.88 27.67 21.55
N GLY A 145 11.14 27.30 22.59
CA GLY A 145 9.77 26.80 22.48
C GLY A 145 8.85 27.77 21.75
N ARG A 146 8.83 29.03 22.19
CA ARG A 146 8.00 30.08 21.61
C ARG A 146 8.36 30.43 20.17
N ILE A 147 9.66 30.47 19.84
CA ILE A 147 10.12 30.70 18.46
C ILE A 147 9.67 29.56 17.54
N PHE A 148 9.81 28.31 17.98
CA PHE A 148 9.38 27.14 17.19
C PHE A 148 7.86 27.17 16.93
N LEU A 149 7.05 27.39 17.97
CA LEU A 149 5.59 27.41 17.84
C LEU A 149 5.13 28.55 16.91
N ALA A 150 5.74 29.74 17.03
CA ALA A 150 5.47 30.86 16.14
C ALA A 150 5.85 30.55 14.68
N ALA A 151 7.02 29.93 14.44
CA ALA A 151 7.47 29.57 13.09
C ALA A 151 6.62 28.45 12.46
N ALA A 152 6.13 27.51 13.26
CA ALA A 152 5.28 26.42 12.81
C ALA A 152 3.80 26.83 12.63
N GLY A 153 3.42 28.07 12.98
CA GLY A 153 2.02 28.51 12.98
C GLY A 153 1.13 27.74 13.96
N LEU A 154 1.73 27.11 14.98
CA LEU A 154 1.01 26.31 15.95
C LEU A 154 0.62 27.17 17.16
N PRO A 155 -0.63 27.05 17.65
CA PRO A 155 -1.04 27.73 18.88
C PRO A 155 -0.20 27.26 20.08
N ASP A 156 0.04 28.17 21.03
CA ASP A 156 0.83 27.93 22.26
C ASP A 156 0.20 26.86 23.18
N ARG A 157 -1.00 26.38 22.82
CA ARG A 157 -1.72 25.27 23.46
C ARG A 157 -2.03 24.18 22.43
N PRO A 158 -1.75 22.90 22.74
CA PRO A 158 -2.24 21.78 21.96
C PRO A 158 -3.76 21.86 21.81
N SER A 159 -4.27 21.65 20.58
CA SER A 159 -5.67 21.30 20.39
C SER A 159 -5.97 20.04 21.22
N PRO A 160 -7.11 19.98 21.94
CA PRO A 160 -7.50 18.74 22.60
C PRO A 160 -7.51 17.62 21.55
N PRO A 161 -7.13 16.38 21.92
CA PRO A 161 -7.22 15.26 20.99
C PRO A 161 -8.64 15.23 20.41
N PRO A 162 -8.82 14.91 19.11
CA PRO A 162 -10.14 14.78 18.55
C PRO A 162 -10.93 13.87 19.49
N SER A 163 -12.00 14.44 20.07
CA SER A 163 -12.82 13.74 21.08
C SER A 163 -13.06 12.35 20.55
N ALA A 164 -12.69 11.33 21.33
CA ALA A 164 -12.90 9.93 20.97
C ALA A 164 -14.26 9.84 20.30
N GLY A 165 -14.24 9.61 18.98
CA GLY A 165 -15.44 9.52 18.18
C GLY A 165 -16.37 8.59 18.94
N ARG A 166 -17.62 9.04 19.13
CA ARG A 166 -18.70 8.22 19.70
C ARG A 166 -18.44 6.77 19.31
N GLY A 167 -18.33 5.90 20.31
CA GLY A 167 -17.86 4.53 20.14
C GLY A 167 -18.49 3.84 18.93
N PRO A 168 -17.83 2.81 18.36
CA PRO A 168 -18.22 2.22 17.08
C PRO A 168 -19.72 2.03 17.05
N HIS A 169 -20.40 2.67 16.07
CA HIS A 169 -21.81 2.45 15.85
C HIS A 169 -22.04 0.94 15.81
N ARG A 170 -22.74 0.40 16.82
CA ARG A 170 -23.21 -0.98 16.80
C ARG A 170 -24.02 -1.15 15.51
N VAL A 171 -23.47 -1.87 14.55
CA VAL A 171 -24.20 -2.37 13.39
C VAL A 171 -25.21 -3.36 13.95
N GLY A 172 -26.44 -2.92 14.21
CA GLY A 172 -27.45 -3.76 14.84
C GLY A 172 -28.84 -3.15 14.93
N GLU A 173 -28.99 -1.82 14.99
CA GLU A 173 -30.32 -1.21 15.09
C GLU A 173 -30.48 -0.08 14.07
N ARG A 174 -30.78 -0.45 12.81
CA ARG A 174 -31.49 0.47 11.90
C ARG A 174 -32.93 0.03 11.83
N ARG A 175 -33.84 0.88 12.33
CA ARG A 175 -35.26 0.82 11.94
C ARG A 175 -35.34 0.95 10.41
N PRO A 176 -36.14 0.15 9.70
CA PRO A 176 -36.26 0.26 8.26
C PRO A 176 -36.87 1.62 7.90
N GLY A 177 -36.11 2.43 7.17
CA GLY A 177 -36.64 3.60 6.48
C GLY A 177 -37.43 3.17 5.23
N PRO A 178 -38.33 4.02 4.72
CA PRO A 178 -39.13 3.68 3.54
C PRO A 178 -38.22 3.42 2.32
N PRO A 179 -38.62 2.50 1.41
CA PRO A 179 -37.81 2.15 0.25
C PRO A 179 -37.56 3.37 -0.63
N ARG A 180 -36.29 3.66 -0.90
CA ARG A 180 -35.89 4.63 -1.93
C ARG A 180 -36.06 3.98 -3.29
N ALA A 181 -36.84 4.61 -4.16
CA ALA A 181 -36.92 4.23 -5.57
C ALA A 181 -35.55 4.44 -6.23
N HIS A 182 -35.04 3.40 -6.90
CA HIS A 182 -33.89 3.52 -7.79
C HIS A 182 -34.36 4.07 -9.15
N PRO A 183 -33.65 5.03 -9.76
CA PRO A 183 -33.90 5.38 -11.14
C PRO A 183 -33.57 4.19 -12.06
N PRO A 184 -34.30 3.99 -13.17
CA PRO A 184 -34.07 2.86 -14.07
C PRO A 184 -32.68 2.91 -14.66
N VAL A 185 -32.02 1.75 -14.69
CA VAL A 185 -30.80 1.50 -15.44
C VAL A 185 -31.13 1.69 -16.93
N SER A 186 -30.37 2.56 -17.61
CA SER A 186 -30.49 2.74 -19.06
C SER A 186 -29.89 1.52 -19.75
N ASP A 187 -30.65 0.93 -20.68
CA ASP A 187 -30.18 -0.16 -21.52
C ASP A 187 -28.96 0.26 -22.34
N PRO A 188 -27.97 -0.63 -22.55
CA PRO A 188 -26.91 -0.40 -23.50
C PRO A 188 -27.44 -0.44 -24.95
N ALA A 189 -26.94 0.47 -25.78
CA ALA A 189 -27.35 0.65 -27.17
C ALA A 189 -27.17 -0.64 -28.03
N PRO A 190 -28.05 -0.88 -29.03
CA PRO A 190 -27.99 -2.08 -29.85
C PRO A 190 -27.05 -1.91 -31.05
N GLY A 191 -26.31 -2.98 -31.36
CA GLY A 191 -25.80 -3.24 -32.70
C GLY A 191 -24.30 -3.50 -32.78
N LEU A 192 -23.94 -4.78 -32.87
CA LEU A 192 -23.10 -5.34 -33.95
C LEU A 192 -23.16 -6.87 -33.83
N HIS A 193 -24.13 -7.47 -34.51
CA HIS A 193 -24.18 -8.91 -34.77
C HIS A 193 -23.58 -9.21 -36.14
N GLY A 194 -22.74 -10.24 -36.18
CA GLY A 194 -22.32 -10.97 -37.37
C GLY A 194 -20.89 -11.47 -37.19
N GLY A 195 -20.57 -12.75 -37.11
CA GLY A 195 -21.33 -13.98 -37.24
C GLY A 195 -20.31 -15.15 -37.20
N GLY A 196 -20.81 -16.38 -37.12
CA GLY A 196 -20.01 -17.58 -37.44
C GLY A 196 -19.76 -18.52 -36.26
N ARG A 197 -20.48 -19.65 -36.27
CA ARG A 197 -20.28 -20.82 -35.40
C ARG A 197 -19.00 -21.55 -35.79
N GLY A 198 -18.30 -22.08 -34.79
CA GLY A 198 -17.29 -23.12 -34.93
C GLY A 198 -17.19 -23.87 -33.60
N THR A 199 -17.89 -25.00 -33.50
CA THR A 199 -17.73 -25.97 -32.42
C THR A 199 -16.47 -26.78 -32.71
N ASP A 200 -15.47 -26.69 -31.84
CA ASP A 200 -14.40 -27.68 -31.73
C ASP A 200 -14.27 -28.11 -30.26
N PRO A 201 -14.01 -29.39 -29.98
CA PRO A 201 -14.06 -29.95 -28.63
C PRO A 201 -12.80 -29.61 -27.81
N ASP A 202 -13.01 -29.40 -26.50
CA ASP A 202 -11.96 -29.26 -25.49
C ASP A 202 -11.01 -30.47 -25.51
N PRO A 203 -9.68 -30.28 -25.49
CA PRO A 203 -8.76 -31.35 -25.15
C PRO A 203 -8.81 -31.61 -23.63
N GLU A 204 -9.15 -32.84 -23.26
CA GLU A 204 -9.15 -33.34 -21.88
C GLU A 204 -7.78 -33.13 -21.20
N ASP A 205 -7.78 -32.44 -20.05
CA ASP A 205 -6.63 -32.38 -19.15
C ASP A 205 -6.41 -33.75 -18.47
N PRO A 206 -5.19 -34.32 -18.49
CA PRO A 206 -4.89 -35.53 -17.73
C PRO A 206 -4.83 -35.23 -16.20
N PRO A 207 -5.23 -36.17 -15.34
CA PRO A 207 -5.29 -35.96 -13.90
C PRO A 207 -3.89 -35.77 -13.28
N PRO A 208 -3.75 -34.96 -12.20
CA PRO A 208 -2.46 -34.71 -11.59
C PRO A 208 -1.90 -35.96 -10.92
N GLY A 209 -0.71 -36.38 -11.36
CA GLY A 209 0.07 -37.45 -10.75
C GLY A 209 0.64 -37.02 -9.39
N ASN A 210 0.57 -37.91 -8.41
CA ASN A 210 1.16 -37.75 -7.08
C ASN A 210 2.67 -37.52 -7.17
N LEU A 211 3.14 -36.37 -6.67
CA LEU A 211 4.54 -36.16 -6.31
C LEU A 211 4.74 -36.56 -4.83
N PRO A 212 5.84 -37.26 -4.49
CA PRO A 212 6.12 -37.68 -3.12
C PRO A 212 6.54 -36.51 -2.24
N ALA A 213 6.09 -36.55 -0.98
CA ALA A 213 6.44 -35.59 0.06
C ALA A 213 7.94 -35.64 0.40
N LEU A 214 8.54 -34.45 0.55
CA LEU A 214 9.76 -34.21 1.33
C LEU A 214 9.38 -33.44 2.59
#